data_AF-A0A672P5Z5-F1
#
_entry.id   AF-A0A672P5Z5-F1
#
_cell.length_a   1.000
_cell.length_b   1.000
_cell.length_c   1.000
_cell.angle_alpha   90.00
_cell.angle_beta   90.00
_cell.angle_gamma   90.00
#
_symmetry.space_group_name_H-M   'P 1'
#
loop_
_entity.id
_entity.type
_entity.pdbx_description
1 polymer ?
#
loop_
_entity_poly.entity_id
_entity_poly.type
_entity_poly.pdbx_seq_one_letter_code
_entity_poly.pdbx_strand_id
1 'polypeptide(L)'
;ILYFYDPRAWMTSATPSYSPAGDHYHTSVDAQNLTGPQRHRRVAANSRERRRMHGLNRAFDKLRSVIPSLENEKKLSKYDTLQLAQIYITELSELLGGGVQFSFHIFI
;
A
#
# COMPACT_ATOMS: atom_id res chain seq x y z
N ILE A 1 -19.93 14.10 -29.80
CA ILE A 1 -19.52 12.70 -29.50
C ILE A 1 -19.19 12.65 -28.02
N LEU A 2 -20.23 12.47 -27.20
CA LEU A 2 -20.12 12.23 -25.76
C LEU A 2 -20.73 10.85 -25.55
N TYR A 3 -19.93 9.90 -25.06
CA TYR A 3 -20.40 8.56 -24.76
C TYR A 3 -21.30 8.62 -23.52
N PHE A 4 -22.58 8.35 -23.73
CA PHE A 4 -23.56 8.10 -22.68
C PHE A 4 -23.19 6.77 -21.99
N TYR A 5 -22.84 6.80 -20.70
CA TYR A 5 -22.69 5.60 -19.88
C TYR A 5 -24.04 5.32 -19.20
N ASP A 6 -24.70 4.23 -19.59
CA ASP A 6 -25.93 3.76 -18.92
C ASP A 6 -25.57 2.97 -17.65
N PRO A 7 -25.89 3.44 -16.44
CA PRO A 7 -25.50 2.80 -15.19
C PRO A 7 -26.28 1.53 -14.85
N ARG A 8 -27.25 1.10 -15.67
CA ARG A 8 -28.14 -0.03 -15.37
C ARG A 8 -28.04 -1.21 -16.33
N ALA A 9 -27.11 -1.18 -17.29
CA ALA A 9 -26.88 -2.29 -18.22
C ALA A 9 -26.49 -3.62 -17.53
N TRP A 10 -25.98 -3.56 -16.30
CA TRP A 10 -25.65 -4.76 -15.52
C TRP A 10 -26.85 -5.44 -14.85
N MET A 11 -28.03 -4.81 -14.83
CA MET A 11 -29.23 -5.34 -14.14
C MET A 11 -30.15 -6.19 -15.04
N THR A 12 -29.91 -6.32 -16.34
CA THR A 12 -30.78 -7.09 -17.26
C THR A 12 -30.10 -8.27 -17.93
N SER A 13 -29.48 -9.14 -17.16
CA SER A 13 -29.29 -10.53 -17.60
C SER A 13 -29.79 -11.46 -16.50
N ALA A 14 -30.68 -12.37 -16.90
CA ALA A 14 -31.33 -13.35 -16.06
C ALA A 14 -30.35 -13.98 -15.05
N THR A 15 -30.73 -14.00 -13.78
CA THR A 15 -30.00 -14.72 -12.73
C THR A 15 -29.88 -16.19 -13.11
N PRO A 16 -28.67 -16.75 -13.25
CA PRO A 16 -28.50 -18.19 -13.21
C PRO A 16 -28.96 -18.67 -11.83
N SER A 17 -29.88 -19.64 -11.79
CA SER A 17 -30.29 -20.29 -10.54
C SER A 17 -29.06 -20.93 -9.89
N TYR A 18 -28.56 -20.32 -8.82
CA TYR A 18 -27.42 -20.80 -8.05
C TYR A 18 -27.84 -22.04 -7.24
N SER A 19 -27.34 -23.20 -7.65
CA SER A 19 -27.35 -24.44 -6.85
C SER A 19 -26.00 -24.56 -6.13
N PRO A 20 -25.92 -24.56 -4.78
CA PRO A 20 -24.65 -24.64 -4.09
C PRO A 20 -24.24 -26.10 -3.94
N ALA A 21 -23.50 -26.64 -4.92
CA ALA A 21 -22.81 -27.90 -4.75
C ALA A 21 -21.49 -27.89 -5.52
N GLY A 22 -20.41 -27.51 -4.82
CA GLY A 22 -19.05 -27.88 -5.20
C GLY A 22 -18.18 -26.78 -5.84
N ASP A 23 -17.98 -25.66 -5.16
CA ASP A 23 -16.88 -24.75 -5.53
C ASP A 23 -15.56 -25.26 -4.97
N HIS A 24 -14.90 -26.10 -5.76
CA HIS A 24 -13.44 -26.23 -5.70
C HIS A 24 -12.84 -24.86 -6.04
N TYR A 25 -12.06 -24.31 -5.11
CA TYR A 25 -11.27 -23.10 -5.30
C TYR A 25 -10.52 -23.19 -6.63
N HIS A 26 -10.94 -22.42 -7.64
CA HIS A 26 -10.16 -22.21 -8.86
C HIS A 26 -8.98 -21.29 -8.53
N THR A 27 -8.09 -21.78 -7.67
CA THR A 27 -6.79 -21.17 -7.40
C THR A 27 -5.77 -21.96 -8.21
N SER A 28 -5.02 -21.27 -9.07
CA SER A 28 -3.71 -21.65 -9.63
C SER A 28 -3.61 -22.36 -10.98
N VAL A 29 -4.45 -22.06 -11.98
CA VAL A 29 -4.15 -22.50 -13.37
C VAL A 29 -2.89 -21.85 -13.96
N ASP A 30 -2.44 -20.69 -13.46
CA ASP A 30 -1.18 -20.06 -13.93
C ASP A 30 0.09 -20.63 -13.29
N ALA A 31 -0.04 -21.47 -12.26
CA ALA A 31 1.12 -22.12 -11.67
C ALA A 31 1.58 -23.30 -12.54
N GLN A 32 0.65 -24.03 -13.16
CA GLN A 32 0.89 -25.36 -13.72
C GLN A 32 1.57 -25.41 -15.10
N ASN A 33 1.74 -24.28 -15.80
CA ASN A 33 2.35 -24.26 -17.14
C ASN A 33 3.83 -23.83 -17.20
N LEU A 34 4.52 -23.67 -16.06
CA LEU A 34 5.95 -23.35 -16.04
C LEU A 34 6.78 -24.61 -15.82
N THR A 35 7.69 -24.90 -16.76
CA THR A 35 8.69 -25.96 -16.61
C THR A 35 9.55 -25.73 -15.37
N GLY A 36 10.05 -26.80 -14.74
CA GLY A 36 10.81 -26.75 -13.47
C GLY A 36 11.86 -25.62 -13.39
N PRO A 37 12.69 -25.40 -14.42
CA PRO A 37 13.66 -24.29 -14.43
C PRO A 37 13.02 -22.90 -14.38
N GLN A 38 11.89 -22.69 -15.06
CA GLN A 38 11.19 -21.40 -15.10
C GLN A 38 10.50 -21.10 -13.77
N ARG A 39 9.95 -22.14 -13.10
CA ARG A 39 9.44 -22.03 -11.73
C ARG A 39 10.54 -21.63 -10.74
N HIS A 40 11.70 -22.28 -10.79
CA HIS A 40 12.83 -21.95 -9.91
C HIS A 40 13.32 -20.50 -10.09
N ARG A 41 13.43 -20.04 -11.34
CA ARG A 41 13.82 -18.64 -11.64
C ARG A 41 12.82 -17.64 -11.05
N ARG A 42 11.51 -17.91 -11.18
CA ARG A 42 10.45 -17.06 -10.61
C ARG A 42 10.49 -17.04 -9.08
N VAL A 43 10.64 -18.19 -8.44
CA VAL A 43 10.75 -18.26 -6.96
C VAL A 43 11.98 -17.49 -6.46
N ALA A 44 13.12 -17.64 -7.14
CA ALA A 44 14.34 -16.91 -6.80
C ALA A 44 14.15 -15.39 -6.99
N ALA A 45 13.47 -14.95 -8.05
CA ALA A 45 13.13 -13.54 -8.26
C ALA A 45 12.22 -12.98 -7.17
N ASN A 46 11.14 -13.68 -6.81
CA ASN A 46 10.22 -13.27 -5.75
C ASN A 46 10.91 -13.22 -4.38
N SER A 47 11.85 -14.13 -4.11
CA SER A 47 12.66 -14.08 -2.88
C SER A 47 13.53 -12.83 -2.82
N ARG A 48 14.15 -12.44 -3.95
CA ARG A 48 14.95 -11.21 -4.03
C ARG A 48 14.09 -9.96 -3.83
N GLU A 49 12.92 -9.88 -4.46
CA GLU A 49 12.05 -8.71 -4.30
C GLU A 49 11.51 -8.60 -2.88
N ARG A 50 11.13 -9.72 -2.24
CA ARG A 50 10.77 -9.71 -0.81
C ARG A 50 11.90 -9.15 0.04
N ARG A 51 13.14 -9.59 -0.18
CA ARG A 51 14.31 -9.08 0.56
C ARG A 51 14.51 -7.57 0.34
N ARG A 52 14.38 -7.10 -0.90
CA ARG A 52 14.44 -5.67 -1.23
C ARG A 52 13.36 -4.87 -0.49
N MET A 53 12.12 -5.35 -0.51
CA MET A 53 11.00 -4.71 0.17
C MET A 53 11.13 -4.74 1.70
N HIS A 54 11.70 -5.80 2.28
CA HIS A 54 12.04 -5.81 3.71
C HIS A 54 13.06 -4.71 4.07
N GLY A 55 14.06 -4.48 3.21
CA GLY A 55 15.01 -3.36 3.39
C GLY A 55 14.32 -2.01 3.37
N LEU A 56 13.43 -1.77 2.40
CA LEU A 56 12.64 -0.54 2.32
C LEU A 56 11.76 -0.35 3.55
N ASN A 57 11.06 -1.39 3.99
CA ASN A 57 10.17 -1.30 5.15
C ASN A 57 10.96 -1.02 6.43
N ARG A 58 12.16 -1.59 6.60
CA ARG A 58 13.05 -1.24 7.72
C ARG A 58 13.47 0.23 7.71
N ALA A 59 13.77 0.79 6.53
CA ALA A 59 14.09 2.22 6.43
C ALA A 59 12.89 3.09 6.82
N PHE A 60 11.69 2.73 6.38
CA PHE A 60 10.45 3.38 6.82
C PHE A 60 10.23 3.27 8.33
N ASP A 61 10.52 2.12 8.95
CA ASP A 61 10.39 1.94 10.41
C ASP A 61 11.40 2.82 11.17
N LYS A 62 12.64 2.93 10.67
CA LYS A 62 13.62 3.86 11.22
C LYS A 62 13.16 5.32 11.11
N LEU A 63 12.58 5.69 9.97
CA LEU A 63 12.01 7.04 9.80
C LEU A 63 10.86 7.30 10.77
N ARG A 64 9.94 6.34 10.95
CA ARG A 64 8.85 6.47 11.95
C ARG A 64 9.37 6.65 13.37
N SER A 65 10.47 5.99 13.74
CA SER A 65 11.03 6.08 15.10
C SER A 65 11.55 7.46 15.50
N VAL A 66 11.79 8.34 14.53
CA VAL A 66 12.26 9.72 14.77
C VAL A 66 11.18 10.77 14.52
N ILE A 67 10.01 10.37 14.01
CA ILE A 67 8.89 11.28 13.78
C ILE A 67 8.10 11.41 15.10
N PRO A 68 7.82 12.64 15.56
CA PRO A 68 6.95 12.84 16.72
C PRO A 68 5.54 12.34 16.39
N SER A 69 4.99 11.44 17.22
CA SER A 69 3.65 10.89 17.06
C SER A 69 2.96 10.78 18.42
N LEU A 70 1.71 11.27 18.49
CA LEU A 70 0.86 11.21 19.69
C LEU A 70 0.28 9.81 19.91
N GLU A 71 0.05 9.06 18.82
CA GLU A 71 -0.42 7.68 18.86
C GLU A 71 0.78 6.73 18.81
N ASN A 72 1.53 6.62 19.92
CA ASN A 72 2.73 5.76 20.03
C ASN A 72 2.50 4.29 19.62
N GLU A 73 1.25 3.83 19.53
CA GLU A 73 0.90 2.46 19.17
C GLU A 73 0.52 2.25 17.69
N LYS A 74 0.11 3.30 16.97
CA LYS A 74 -0.38 3.13 15.59
C LYS A 74 0.73 3.38 14.57
N LYS A 75 1.01 2.35 13.76
CA LYS A 75 1.97 2.47 12.66
C LYS A 75 1.44 3.41 11.56
N LEU A 76 2.08 4.57 11.40
CA LEU A 76 1.80 5.53 10.33
C LEU A 76 1.87 4.89 8.93
N SER A 77 0.97 5.28 8.04
CA SER A 77 1.02 4.87 6.63
C SER A 77 2.30 5.41 5.95
N LYS A 78 2.68 4.87 4.79
CA LYS A 78 3.87 5.36 4.06
C LYS A 78 3.73 6.84 3.67
N TYR A 79 2.56 7.25 3.23
CA TYR A 79 2.28 8.61 2.84
C TYR A 79 2.39 9.56 4.06
N ASP A 80 1.70 9.23 5.16
CA ASP A 80 1.73 10.05 6.37
C ASP A 80 3.14 10.13 6.96
N THR A 81 3.89 9.02 6.93
CA THR A 81 5.30 9.01 7.38
C THR A 81 6.14 10.01 6.59
N LEU A 82 5.96 10.09 5.26
CA LEU A 82 6.72 11.03 4.43
C LEU A 82 6.28 12.49 4.67
N GLN A 83 4.97 12.72 4.78
CA GLN A 83 4.43 14.06 5.03
C GLN A 83 4.89 14.60 6.38
N LEU A 84 4.76 13.81 7.45
CA LEU A 84 5.22 14.17 8.78
C LEU A 84 6.74 14.37 8.83
N ALA A 85 7.52 13.57 8.11
CA ALA A 85 8.96 13.78 8.02
C ALA A 85 9.31 15.15 7.39
N GLN A 86 8.62 15.52 6.31
CA GLN A 86 8.84 16.80 5.65
C GLN A 86 8.48 17.97 6.58
N ILE A 87 7.31 17.90 7.23
CA ILE A 87 6.88 18.89 8.22
C ILE A 87 7.91 18.99 9.34
N TYR A 88 8.34 17.87 9.91
CA TYR A 88 9.26 17.85 11.04
C TYR A 88 10.62 18.46 10.69
N ILE A 89 11.16 18.18 9.50
CA ILE A 89 12.40 18.82 9.02
C ILE A 89 12.23 20.34 8.93
N THR A 90 11.12 20.83 8.37
CA THR A 90 10.83 22.26 8.26
C THR A 90 10.73 22.91 9.63
N GLU A 91 9.93 22.34 10.54
CA GLU A 91 9.73 22.85 11.91
C GLU A 91 11.05 22.93 12.68
N LEU A 92 11.89 21.89 12.62
CA LEU A 92 13.21 21.92 13.25
C LEU A 92 14.12 22.97 12.63
N SER A 93 14.06 23.17 11.31
CA SER A 93 14.85 24.18 10.61
C SER A 93 14.44 25.61 11.00
N GLU A 94 13.13 25.85 11.14
CA GLU A 94 12.58 27.14 11.56
C GLU A 94 12.86 27.44 13.04
N LEU A 95 12.73 26.44 13.91
CA LEU A 95 13.05 26.55 15.34
C LEU A 95 14.51 26.93 15.57
N LEU A 96 15.42 26.36 14.78
CA LEU A 96 16.84 26.73 14.81
C LEU A 96 17.12 28.09 14.16
N GLY A 97 16.26 28.54 13.23
CA GLY A 97 16.38 29.81 12.48
C GLY A 97 15.72 31.03 13.14
N GLY A 98 14.98 30.88 14.24
CA GLY A 98 14.37 31.98 14.98
C GLY A 98 13.07 32.54 14.38
N GLY A 99 12.40 31.80 13.49
CA GLY A 99 11.17 32.22 12.83
C GLY A 99 9.91 31.87 13.61
N VAL A 100 8.98 32.82 13.67
CA VAL A 100 7.70 32.75 14.41
C VAL A 100 6.79 31.66 13.83
N GLN A 101 6.25 30.83 14.73
CA GLN A 101 5.39 29.66 14.52
C GLN A 101 4.23 29.89 13.54
N PHE A 102 4.24 29.21 12.37
CA PHE A 102 3.02 28.94 11.63
C PHE A 102 2.48 27.56 12.02
N SER A 103 1.59 27.57 13.01
CA SER A 103 0.91 26.38 13.51
C SER A 103 0.01 25.76 12.42
N PHE A 104 0.57 24.83 11.63
CA PHE A 104 -0.20 24.07 10.64
C PHE A 104 -0.63 22.68 11.13
N HIS A 105 -0.54 22.38 12.43
CA HIS A 105 -0.75 21.02 12.94
C HIS A 105 -1.37 20.92 14.34
N ILE A 106 -2.40 21.72 14.65
CA ILE A 106 -3.29 21.46 15.80
C ILE A 106 -4.24 20.26 15.54
N PHE A 107 -4.16 19.58 14.39
CA PHE A 107 -5.01 18.44 14.06
C PHE A 107 -4.20 17.20 13.66
N ILE A 108 -3.55 16.57 14.65
CA ILE A 108 -3.38 15.10 14.69
C ILE A 108 -3.80 14.68 16.09
#